data_AF-A0A358A4H0-F1
#
_entry.id   AF-A0A358A4H0-F1
#
_cell.length_a   1.000
_cell.length_b   1.000
_cell.length_c   1.000
_cell.angle_alpha   90.00
_cell.angle_beta   90.00
_cell.angle_gamma   90.00
#
_symmetry.space_group_name_H-M   'P 1'
#
loop_
_entity.id
_entity.type
_entity.pdbx_description
1 polymer ?
#
loop_
_entity_poly.entity_id
_entity_poly.type
_entity_poly.pdbx_seq_one_letter_code
_entity_poly.pdbx_strand_id
1 'polypeptide(L)'
;MPLGPKDITPMEMATAYSTFANDGLQVDPIFIERVEDSDGMIIFENTPAPERAISVQSARLVNQVLEANVRGGTGTRARLENQVAAGKTGTAQDFSDAWFVGYTPHLATAVWMGNPDEQIPMTGVDRGAMGRGNVFGGSLPAMIWGAFNKTYHEGLQPLTFEPPEWTRAGTRIRTDQEEDDYRELIESFCGVDNEDAEIDTDEDGVVDFCDPGKTEFEFDEGIGECPMLFEPVDSDEDGEIDGCTPPTTTTSTTTLPPTATTGDPATTTSNTTPSPPATTTQPPT
;
A
#
# COMPACT_ATOMS: atom_id res chain seq x y z
N MET A 1 2.00 10.10 19.50
CA MET A 1 2.01 8.96 20.45
C MET A 1 1.98 7.68 19.63
N PRO A 2 2.96 6.77 19.75
CA PRO A 2 3.19 5.69 18.78
C PRO A 2 2.28 4.46 18.93
N LEU A 3 1.59 4.28 20.06
CA LEU A 3 0.77 3.08 20.35
C LEU A 3 -0.75 3.30 20.30
N GLY A 4 -1.22 4.50 19.92
CA GLY A 4 -2.65 4.83 19.84
C GLY A 4 -3.46 4.80 21.16
N PRO A 5 -2.97 5.31 22.30
CA PRO A 5 -3.69 5.24 23.59
C PRO A 5 -4.83 6.26 23.77
N LYS A 6 -5.24 6.95 22.69
CA LYS A 6 -6.33 7.93 22.74
C LYS A 6 -7.62 7.27 22.28
N ASP A 7 -8.70 7.57 22.97
CA ASP A 7 -10.04 7.23 22.51
C ASP A 7 -10.31 8.02 21.22
N ILE A 8 -10.47 7.30 20.12
CA ILE A 8 -10.75 7.85 18.80
C ILE A 8 -11.93 7.06 18.23
N THR A 9 -12.91 7.76 17.70
CA THR A 9 -14.09 7.13 17.09
C THR A 9 -13.75 6.55 15.71
N PRO A 10 -14.47 5.51 15.25
CA PRO A 10 -14.31 5.02 13.88
C PRO A 10 -14.53 6.10 12.81
N MET A 11 -15.40 7.08 13.08
CA MET A 11 -15.63 8.21 12.18
C MET A 11 -14.38 9.09 12.05
N GLU A 12 -13.74 9.46 13.17
CA GLU A 12 -12.50 10.24 13.14
C GLU A 12 -11.37 9.49 12.42
N MET A 13 -11.26 8.17 12.62
CA MET A 13 -10.28 7.34 11.89
C MET A 13 -10.55 7.32 10.39
N ALA A 14 -11.82 7.16 9.98
CA ALA A 14 -12.20 7.19 8.57
C ALA A 14 -11.91 8.56 7.93
N THR A 15 -12.21 9.67 8.63
CA THR A 15 -11.89 11.04 8.18
C THR A 15 -10.39 11.28 8.07
N ALA A 16 -9.60 10.79 9.02
CA ALA A 16 -8.15 10.90 8.95
C ALA A 16 -7.59 10.12 7.74
N TYR A 17 -8.09 8.91 7.48
CA TYR A 17 -7.62 8.08 6.38
C TYR A 17 -8.12 8.59 5.01
N SER A 18 -9.30 9.21 4.94
CA SER A 18 -9.77 9.87 3.71
C SER A 18 -8.87 11.02 3.28
N THR A 19 -8.22 11.69 4.25
CA THR A 19 -7.24 12.74 3.97
C THR A 19 -6.03 12.20 3.20
N PHE A 20 -5.57 10.97 3.48
CA PHE A 20 -4.49 10.33 2.71
C PHE A 20 -4.95 9.93 1.30
N ALA A 21 -6.18 9.40 1.19
CA ALA A 21 -6.80 9.07 -0.08
C ALA A 21 -6.96 10.30 -1.00
N ASN A 22 -7.21 11.48 -0.39
CA ASN A 22 -7.53 12.73 -1.07
C ASN A 22 -6.34 13.71 -1.14
N ASP A 23 -5.12 13.20 -1.40
CA ASP A 23 -3.90 14.01 -1.60
C ASP A 23 -3.64 15.07 -0.49
N GLY A 24 -4.02 14.73 0.75
CA GLY A 24 -3.79 15.55 1.94
C GLY A 24 -4.87 16.58 2.24
N LEU A 25 -6.00 16.55 1.53
CA LEU A 25 -7.18 17.39 1.79
C LEU A 25 -8.13 16.68 2.76
N GLN A 26 -8.27 17.23 3.96
CA GLN A 26 -9.29 16.83 4.93
C GLN A 26 -10.63 17.44 4.53
N VAL A 27 -11.68 16.63 4.61
CA VAL A 27 -13.06 17.09 4.50
C VAL A 27 -13.80 16.63 5.75
N ASP A 28 -14.50 17.54 6.41
CA ASP A 28 -15.31 17.18 7.58
C ASP A 28 -16.48 16.28 7.19
N PRO A 29 -16.79 15.24 8.01
CA PRO A 29 -17.87 14.32 7.70
C PRO A 29 -19.22 15.04 7.77
N ILE A 30 -20.02 14.90 6.71
CA ILE A 30 -21.37 15.46 6.61
C ILE A 30 -22.41 14.33 6.57
N PHE A 31 -23.53 14.54 7.26
CA PHE A 31 -24.65 13.59 7.27
C PHE A 31 -25.88 14.11 6.51
N ILE A 32 -25.96 15.43 6.32
CA ILE A 32 -27.07 16.12 5.67
C ILE A 32 -26.49 16.87 4.47
N GLU A 33 -26.82 16.39 3.28
CA GLU A 33 -26.44 17.03 2.01
C GLU A 33 -27.35 18.23 1.71
N ARG A 34 -28.68 18.05 1.88
CA ARG A 34 -29.67 19.08 1.53
C ARG A 34 -30.93 18.94 2.38
N VAL A 35 -31.57 20.05 2.72
CA VAL A 35 -32.88 20.12 3.37
C VAL A 35 -33.82 20.95 2.51
N GLU A 36 -34.99 20.38 2.22
CA GLU A 36 -36.05 21.01 1.44
C GLU A 36 -37.34 21.14 2.29
N ASP A 37 -38.16 22.15 2.00
CA ASP A 37 -39.52 22.23 2.56
C ASP A 37 -40.50 21.32 1.80
N SER A 38 -41.77 21.32 2.23
CA SER A 38 -42.83 20.51 1.60
C SER A 38 -43.14 20.93 0.15
N ASP A 39 -42.77 22.15 -0.23
CA ASP A 39 -42.99 22.70 -1.56
C ASP A 39 -41.76 22.49 -2.48
N GLY A 40 -40.70 21.86 -1.96
CA GLY A 40 -39.46 21.56 -2.69
C GLY A 40 -38.47 22.72 -2.71
N MET A 41 -38.65 23.76 -1.88
CA MET A 41 -37.69 24.85 -1.76
C MET A 41 -36.51 24.43 -0.90
N ILE A 42 -35.30 24.63 -1.41
CA ILE A 42 -34.05 24.33 -0.69
C ILE A 42 -33.89 25.34 0.46
N ILE A 43 -33.90 24.83 1.68
CA ILE A 43 -33.68 25.59 2.94
C ILE A 43 -32.19 25.59 3.30
N PHE A 44 -31.51 24.48 3.03
CA PHE A 44 -30.11 24.27 3.34
C PHE A 44 -29.50 23.32 2.31
N GLU A 45 -28.28 23.63 1.88
CA GLU A 45 -27.46 22.77 1.04
C GLU A 45 -26.03 22.84 1.56
N ASN A 46 -25.42 21.68 1.74
CA ASN A 46 -24.07 21.58 2.27
C ASN A 46 -23.05 21.82 1.17
N THR A 47 -22.11 22.73 1.44
CA THR A 47 -20.95 22.97 0.57
C THR A 47 -19.71 22.62 1.37
N PRO A 48 -19.18 21.39 1.25
CA PRO A 48 -17.96 21.00 1.94
C PRO A 48 -16.80 21.94 1.57
N ALA A 49 -16.03 22.34 2.58
CA ALA A 49 -14.85 23.19 2.41
C ALA A 49 -13.60 22.38 2.79
N PRO A 50 -12.90 21.78 1.82
CA PRO A 50 -11.72 20.99 2.11
C PRO A 50 -10.57 21.85 2.66
N GLU A 51 -9.87 21.34 3.66
CA GLU A 51 -8.68 21.97 4.24
C GLU A 51 -7.44 21.11 4.00
N ARG A 52 -6.31 21.73 3.66
CA ARG A 52 -5.05 20.99 3.49
C ARG A 52 -4.42 20.69 4.84
N ALA A 53 -4.54 19.44 5.29
CA ALA A 53 -3.94 18.97 6.54
C ALA A 53 -2.48 18.51 6.35
N ILE A 54 -2.15 17.91 5.19
CA ILE A 54 -0.79 17.45 4.86
C ILE A 54 -0.42 17.78 3.40
N SER A 55 0.87 17.69 3.09
CA SER A 55 1.35 17.87 1.71
C SER A 55 0.90 16.71 0.82
N VAL A 56 0.68 16.99 -0.46
CA VAL A 56 0.37 15.97 -1.48
C VAL A 56 1.43 14.87 -1.48
N GLN A 57 2.70 15.26 -1.41
CA GLN A 57 3.82 14.34 -1.39
C GLN A 57 3.78 13.39 -0.19
N SER A 58 3.51 13.92 1.00
CA SER A 58 3.37 13.11 2.21
C SER A 58 2.20 12.13 2.12
N ALA A 59 1.05 12.57 1.61
CA ALA A 59 -0.13 11.72 1.43
C ALA A 59 0.17 10.55 0.48
N ARG A 60 0.83 10.82 -0.64
CA ARG A 60 1.17 9.79 -1.64
C ARG A 60 2.24 8.81 -1.17
N LEU A 61 3.23 9.27 -0.39
CA LEU A 61 4.18 8.38 0.28
C LEU A 61 3.47 7.46 1.28
N VAL A 62 2.52 8.00 2.05
CA VAL A 62 1.69 7.19 2.96
C VAL A 62 0.87 6.16 2.17
N ASN A 63 0.28 6.54 1.03
CA ASN A 63 -0.45 5.62 0.16
C ASN A 63 0.43 4.45 -0.28
N GLN A 64 1.67 4.72 -0.72
CA GLN A 64 2.61 3.69 -1.14
C GLN A 64 2.91 2.67 -0.01
N VAL A 65 3.19 3.17 1.20
CA VAL A 65 3.48 2.32 2.36
C VAL A 65 2.26 1.49 2.78
N LEU A 66 1.09 2.11 2.81
CA LEU A 66 -0.15 1.46 3.26
C LEU A 66 -0.71 0.48 2.21
N GLU A 67 -0.49 0.72 0.92
CA GLU A 67 -0.77 -0.24 -0.15
C GLU A 67 0.10 -1.49 0.01
N ALA A 68 1.40 -1.33 0.30
CA ALA A 68 2.31 -2.45 0.54
C ALA A 68 1.83 -3.34 1.71
N ASN A 69 1.31 -2.75 2.79
CA ASN A 69 0.76 -3.53 3.91
C ASN A 69 -0.48 -4.36 3.53
N VAL A 70 -1.30 -3.90 2.60
CA VAL A 70 -2.44 -4.67 2.07
C VAL A 70 -1.99 -5.71 1.04
N ARG A 71 -0.91 -5.44 0.29
CA ARG A 71 -0.39 -6.37 -0.72
C ARG A 71 0.40 -7.54 -0.15
N GLY A 72 1.23 -7.30 0.87
CA GLY A 72 2.14 -8.32 1.42
C GLY A 72 2.34 -8.25 2.93
N GLY A 73 1.68 -7.33 3.61
CA GLY A 73 1.82 -7.17 5.06
C GLY A 73 0.69 -7.82 5.86
N THR A 74 0.39 -7.22 7.01
CA THR A 74 -0.62 -7.71 7.95
C THR A 74 -2.06 -7.48 7.47
N GLY A 75 -2.25 -6.65 6.44
CA GLY A 75 -3.56 -6.27 5.88
C GLY A 75 -4.02 -7.12 4.71
N THR A 76 -3.33 -8.22 4.39
CA THR A 76 -3.58 -9.04 3.18
C THR A 76 -5.01 -9.54 2.99
N ARG A 77 -5.77 -9.72 4.08
CA ARG A 77 -7.18 -10.13 4.02
C ARG A 77 -8.16 -9.02 3.63
N ALA A 78 -7.68 -7.77 3.57
CA ALA A 78 -8.43 -6.63 3.07
C ALA A 78 -8.18 -6.38 1.57
N ARG A 79 -7.36 -7.21 0.90
CA ARG A 79 -7.02 -7.02 -0.51
C ARG A 79 -8.25 -7.21 -1.39
N LEU A 80 -8.42 -6.32 -2.36
CA LEU A 80 -9.54 -6.34 -3.32
C LEU A 80 -9.05 -6.84 -4.68
N GLU A 81 -9.90 -7.55 -5.41
CA GLU A 81 -9.55 -8.14 -6.72
C GLU A 81 -9.40 -7.07 -7.81
N ASN A 82 -10.30 -6.06 -7.82
CA ASN A 82 -10.44 -5.11 -8.93
C ASN A 82 -10.16 -3.65 -8.53
N GLN A 83 -9.63 -3.41 -7.34
CA GLN A 83 -9.38 -2.07 -6.82
C GLN A 83 -8.08 -2.06 -6.02
N VAL A 84 -7.33 -0.96 -6.08
CA VAL A 84 -6.22 -0.75 -5.14
C VAL A 84 -6.80 -0.44 -3.77
N ALA A 85 -6.12 -0.92 -2.73
CA ALA A 85 -6.49 -0.67 -1.34
C ALA A 85 -5.23 -0.38 -0.53
N ALA A 86 -5.32 0.64 0.32
CA ALA A 86 -4.31 1.01 1.29
C ALA A 86 -4.93 0.93 2.68
N GLY A 87 -4.20 0.43 3.67
CA GLY A 87 -4.74 0.37 5.02
C GLY A 87 -3.78 -0.21 6.05
N LYS A 88 -4.17 -0.09 7.31
CA LYS A 88 -3.37 -0.53 8.44
C LYS A 88 -4.21 -1.27 9.47
N THR A 89 -3.58 -2.30 10.03
CA THR A 89 -4.05 -3.05 11.18
C THR A 89 -3.71 -2.33 12.48
N GLY A 90 -4.65 -2.31 13.42
CA GLY A 90 -4.44 -1.96 14.82
C GLY A 90 -4.89 -3.11 15.70
N THR A 91 -4.14 -3.42 16.75
CA THR A 91 -4.54 -4.39 17.78
C THR A 91 -4.06 -3.85 19.11
N ALA A 92 -4.99 -3.62 20.05
CA ALA A 92 -4.63 -3.22 21.40
C ALA A 92 -4.02 -4.42 22.16
N GLN A 93 -3.42 -4.13 23.31
CA GLN A 93 -2.89 -5.16 24.19
C GLN A 93 -3.99 -6.17 24.57
N ASP A 94 -3.58 -7.42 24.84
CA ASP A 94 -4.47 -8.51 25.23
C ASP A 94 -5.64 -8.81 24.27
N PHE A 95 -5.58 -8.30 23.03
CA PHE A 95 -6.64 -8.46 22.03
C PHE A 95 -7.99 -7.87 22.49
N SER A 96 -7.99 -6.79 23.28
CA SER A 96 -9.22 -6.09 23.71
C SER A 96 -9.90 -5.36 22.55
N ASP A 97 -9.09 -4.82 21.64
CA ASP A 97 -9.54 -4.03 20.49
C ASP A 97 -8.81 -4.46 19.23
N ALA A 98 -9.56 -4.62 18.15
CA ALA A 98 -9.04 -4.98 16.85
C ALA A 98 -9.57 -3.99 15.81
N TRP A 99 -8.65 -3.40 15.06
CA TRP A 99 -8.94 -2.36 14.08
C TRP A 99 -8.39 -2.75 12.71
N PHE A 100 -9.17 -2.45 11.68
CA PHE A 100 -8.65 -2.27 10.34
C PHE A 100 -9.22 -0.98 9.77
N VAL A 101 -8.33 -0.05 9.43
CA VAL A 101 -8.71 1.21 8.78
C VAL A 101 -7.98 1.27 7.46
N GLY A 102 -8.74 1.52 6.40
CA GLY A 102 -8.21 1.51 5.05
C GLY A 102 -9.10 2.28 4.09
N TYR A 103 -8.60 2.50 2.88
CA TYR A 103 -9.25 3.27 1.85
C TYR A 103 -8.87 2.79 0.45
N THR A 104 -9.74 3.13 -0.49
CA THR A 104 -9.48 3.17 -1.92
C THR A 104 -9.53 4.64 -2.37
N PRO A 105 -9.23 4.98 -3.64
CA PRO A 105 -9.49 6.32 -4.15
C PRO A 105 -10.96 6.77 -4.10
N HIS A 106 -11.91 5.82 -3.95
CA HIS A 106 -13.34 6.11 -3.89
C HIS A 106 -13.88 6.27 -2.47
N LEU A 107 -13.31 5.57 -1.49
CA LEU A 107 -13.92 5.45 -0.16
C LEU A 107 -12.89 5.15 0.92
N ALA A 108 -13.03 5.82 2.07
CA ALA A 108 -12.36 5.46 3.32
C ALA A 108 -13.32 4.70 4.25
N THR A 109 -12.83 3.65 4.91
CA THR A 109 -13.64 2.82 5.81
C THR A 109 -12.81 2.42 7.02
N ALA A 110 -13.40 2.59 8.21
CA ALA A 110 -12.84 2.13 9.47
C ALA A 110 -13.71 1.00 10.05
N VAL A 111 -13.08 -0.12 10.40
CA VAL A 111 -13.74 -1.24 11.09
C VAL A 111 -13.05 -1.43 12.43
N TRP A 112 -13.85 -1.35 13.49
CA TRP A 112 -13.45 -1.69 14.85
C TRP A 112 -14.24 -2.90 15.33
N MET A 113 -13.58 -3.71 16.15
CA MET A 113 -14.19 -4.79 16.90
C MET A 113 -13.61 -4.77 18.31
N GLY A 114 -14.49 -4.85 19.30
CA GLY A 114 -14.16 -4.84 20.72
C GLY A 114 -15.46 -4.75 21.54
N ASN A 115 -15.32 -4.65 22.85
CA ASN A 115 -16.44 -4.33 23.72
C ASN A 115 -16.47 -2.80 23.96
N PRO A 116 -17.63 -2.14 23.80
CA PRO A 116 -17.72 -0.68 23.88
C PRO A 116 -17.58 -0.10 25.29
N ASP A 117 -17.85 -0.91 26.32
CA ASP A 117 -17.90 -0.50 27.72
C ASP A 117 -16.67 -0.96 28.51
N GLU A 118 -16.04 -2.07 28.10
CA GLU A 118 -14.97 -2.74 28.83
C GLU A 118 -13.87 -3.31 27.91
N GLN A 119 -12.65 -3.46 28.40
CA GLN A 119 -11.56 -4.13 27.67
C GLN A 119 -11.66 -5.64 27.87
N ILE A 120 -12.51 -6.29 27.07
CA ILE A 120 -12.69 -7.75 27.10
C ILE A 120 -11.79 -8.41 26.06
N PRO A 121 -10.83 -9.28 26.47
CA PRO A 121 -9.99 -10.02 25.52
C PRO A 121 -10.80 -10.88 24.55
N MET A 122 -10.62 -10.65 23.25
CA MET A 122 -11.27 -11.44 22.20
C MET A 122 -10.42 -12.66 21.81
N THR A 123 -10.30 -13.61 22.75
CA THR A 123 -9.54 -14.86 22.57
C THR A 123 -10.46 -16.06 22.33
N GLY A 124 -10.00 -17.05 21.56
CA GLY A 124 -10.78 -18.27 21.27
C GLY A 124 -12.06 -18.06 20.46
N VAL A 125 -12.19 -16.91 19.77
CA VAL A 125 -13.34 -16.54 18.94
C VAL A 125 -13.31 -17.37 17.65
N ASP A 126 -14.48 -17.82 17.19
CA ASP A 126 -14.63 -18.41 15.86
C ASP A 126 -14.52 -17.32 14.80
N ARG A 127 -13.46 -17.39 13.98
CA ARG A 127 -13.16 -16.41 12.93
C ARG A 127 -13.47 -16.97 11.54
N GLY A 128 -14.41 -17.92 11.45
CA GLY A 128 -14.84 -18.55 10.21
C GLY A 128 -13.72 -19.38 9.59
N ALA A 129 -13.34 -19.07 8.35
CA ALA A 129 -12.30 -19.78 7.62
C ALA A 129 -10.91 -19.77 8.31
N MET A 130 -10.67 -18.84 9.26
CA MET A 130 -9.43 -18.80 10.05
C MET A 130 -9.48 -19.69 11.32
N GLY A 131 -10.60 -20.38 11.54
CA GLY A 131 -10.83 -21.19 12.72
C GLY A 131 -10.87 -20.38 14.02
N ARG A 132 -10.87 -21.10 15.15
CA ARG A 132 -10.85 -20.47 16.47
C ARG A 132 -9.49 -19.85 16.78
N GLY A 133 -9.48 -18.65 17.32
CA GLY A 133 -8.25 -17.97 17.76
C GLY A 133 -8.51 -16.55 18.22
N ASN A 134 -7.43 -15.76 18.32
CA ASN A 134 -7.51 -14.39 18.80
C ASN A 134 -7.96 -13.45 17.68
N VAL A 135 -8.74 -12.43 18.04
CA VAL A 135 -9.15 -11.36 17.13
C VAL A 135 -8.09 -10.25 17.16
N PHE A 136 -7.48 -10.01 16.02
CA PHE A 136 -6.54 -8.91 15.78
C PHE A 136 -6.90 -8.20 14.48
N GLY A 137 -6.34 -7.02 14.21
CA GLY A 137 -6.73 -6.17 13.08
C GLY A 137 -6.77 -6.88 11.71
N GLY A 138 -5.78 -7.74 11.44
CA GLY A 138 -5.68 -8.53 10.21
C GLY A 138 -6.59 -9.76 10.13
N SER A 139 -7.49 -9.96 11.11
CA SER A 139 -8.45 -11.06 11.18
C SER A 139 -9.87 -10.59 10.81
N LEU A 140 -10.85 -10.69 11.72
CA LEU A 140 -12.24 -10.28 11.48
C LEU A 140 -12.37 -8.83 10.99
N PRO A 141 -11.68 -7.80 11.54
CA PRO A 141 -11.81 -6.44 11.05
C PRO A 141 -11.41 -6.28 9.58
N ALA A 142 -10.25 -6.81 9.18
CA ALA A 142 -9.80 -6.79 7.78
C ALA A 142 -10.75 -7.56 6.84
N MET A 143 -11.29 -8.70 7.29
CA MET A 143 -12.26 -9.48 6.50
C MET A 143 -13.59 -8.74 6.33
N ILE A 144 -14.10 -8.09 7.37
CA ILE A 144 -15.31 -7.26 7.31
C ILE A 144 -15.08 -6.07 6.38
N TRP A 145 -13.95 -5.38 6.53
CA TRP A 145 -13.57 -4.27 5.65
C TRP A 145 -13.52 -4.71 4.19
N GLY A 146 -12.88 -5.86 3.91
CA GLY A 146 -12.74 -6.42 2.58
C GLY A 146 -14.08 -6.82 1.97
N ALA A 147 -14.96 -7.47 2.74
CA ALA A 147 -16.29 -7.87 2.27
C ALA A 147 -17.18 -6.66 1.94
N PHE A 148 -17.18 -5.64 2.81
CA PHE A 148 -17.92 -4.40 2.58
C PHE A 148 -17.41 -3.67 1.33
N ASN A 149 -16.08 -3.47 1.23
CA ASN A 149 -15.49 -2.77 0.10
C ASN A 149 -15.60 -3.56 -1.21
N LYS A 150 -15.53 -4.90 -1.18
CA LYS A 150 -15.78 -5.71 -2.37
C LYS A 150 -17.16 -5.41 -2.96
N THR A 151 -18.18 -5.38 -2.11
CA THR A 151 -19.57 -5.10 -2.52
C THR A 151 -19.73 -3.65 -3.00
N TYR A 152 -19.18 -2.68 -2.27
CA TYR A 152 -19.27 -1.26 -2.64
C TYR A 152 -18.64 -0.96 -4.01
N HIS A 153 -17.56 -1.65 -4.34
CA HIS A 153 -16.82 -1.41 -5.58
C HIS A 153 -17.32 -2.24 -6.79
N GLU A 154 -18.42 -3.00 -6.65
CA GLU A 154 -19.02 -3.71 -7.77
C GLU A 154 -19.46 -2.73 -8.87
N GLY A 155 -18.91 -2.88 -10.07
CA GLY A 155 -19.23 -2.01 -11.21
C GLY A 155 -18.56 -0.64 -11.19
N LEU A 156 -17.77 -0.30 -10.16
CA LEU A 156 -16.97 0.92 -10.15
C LEU A 156 -15.70 0.75 -11.00
N GLN A 157 -15.30 1.82 -11.68
CA GLN A 157 -14.04 1.84 -12.41
C GLN A 157 -12.87 1.62 -11.44
N PRO A 158 -11.91 0.73 -11.77
CA PRO A 158 -10.66 0.62 -11.05
C PRO A 158 -9.88 1.93 -11.09
N LEU A 159 -9.58 2.49 -9.92
CA LEU A 159 -8.69 3.63 -9.78
C LEU A 159 -7.39 3.20 -9.09
N THR A 160 -6.31 3.91 -9.36
CA THR A 160 -5.01 3.75 -8.70
C THR A 160 -4.69 4.99 -7.88
N PHE A 161 -3.81 4.85 -6.87
CA PHE A 161 -3.25 6.02 -6.21
C PHE A 161 -2.25 6.71 -7.14
N GLU A 162 -2.25 8.04 -7.13
CA GLU A 162 -1.22 8.81 -7.81
C GLU A 162 0.14 8.58 -7.14
N PRO A 163 1.21 8.29 -7.90
CA PRO A 163 2.51 8.04 -7.31
C PRO A 163 3.09 9.34 -6.70
N PRO A 164 3.87 9.23 -5.61
CA PRO A 164 4.60 10.37 -5.07
C PRO A 164 5.64 10.86 -6.09
N GLU A 165 6.01 12.13 -6.01
CA GLU A 165 7.20 12.63 -6.69
C GLU A 165 8.43 11.85 -6.23
N TRP A 166 9.43 11.76 -7.09
CA TRP A 166 10.66 11.03 -6.77
C TRP A 166 11.29 11.59 -5.49
N THR A 167 11.56 10.70 -4.55
CA THR A 167 12.39 11.01 -3.38
C THR A 167 13.71 10.29 -3.54
N ARG A 168 14.80 10.90 -3.05
CA ARG A 168 16.07 10.20 -2.90
C ARG A 168 15.80 8.88 -2.15
N ALA A 169 16.35 7.78 -2.63
CA ALA A 169 16.35 6.52 -1.89
C ALA A 169 16.86 6.79 -0.47
N GLY A 170 16.05 6.43 0.53
CA GLY A 170 16.49 6.52 1.91
C GLY A 170 17.74 5.66 2.07
N THR A 171 18.80 6.24 2.65
CA THR A 171 19.91 5.42 3.15
C THR A 171 19.30 4.54 4.25
N ARG A 172 19.35 3.23 4.08
CA ARG A 172 18.89 2.30 5.11
C ARG A 172 19.88 2.44 6.27
N ILE A 173 19.52 3.22 7.28
CA ILE A 173 20.32 3.29 8.51
C ILE A 173 20.03 1.98 9.24
N ARG A 174 20.84 0.95 8.96
CA ARG A 174 20.89 -0.24 9.80
C ARG A 174 21.51 0.17 11.14
N THR A 175 21.04 -0.42 12.22
CA THR A 175 21.76 -0.33 13.48
C THR A 175 22.92 -1.34 13.47
N ASP A 176 24.02 -1.06 14.15
CA ASP A 176 25.19 -1.97 14.24
C ASP A 176 24.79 -3.41 14.58
N GLN A 177 23.74 -3.57 15.39
CA GLN A 177 23.22 -4.88 15.80
C GLN A 177 22.44 -5.60 14.69
N GLU A 178 21.77 -4.88 13.79
CA GLU A 178 21.11 -5.46 12.62
C GLU A 178 22.11 -5.82 11.52
N GLU A 179 23.28 -5.19 11.47
CA GLU A 179 24.36 -5.55 10.54
C GLU A 179 25.00 -6.89 10.90
N ASP A 180 25.27 -7.12 12.19
CA ASP A 180 25.84 -8.38 12.66
C ASP A 180 24.88 -9.56 12.43
N ASP A 181 23.59 -9.39 12.75
CA ASP A 181 22.56 -10.42 12.54
C ASP A 181 22.37 -10.74 11.04
N TYR A 182 22.48 -9.74 10.16
CA TYR A 182 22.38 -9.96 8.71
C TYR A 182 23.64 -10.58 8.11
N ARG A 183 24.84 -10.24 8.61
CA ARG A 183 26.09 -10.90 8.21
C ARG A 183 26.05 -12.39 8.52
N GLU A 184 25.61 -12.78 9.72
CA GLU A 184 25.48 -14.18 10.09
C GLU A 184 24.47 -14.91 9.18
N LEU A 185 23.39 -14.23 8.77
CA LEU A 185 22.43 -14.76 7.82
C LEU A 185 23.00 -14.88 6.40
N ILE A 186 23.72 -13.87 5.91
CA ILE A 186 24.33 -13.85 4.57
C ILE A 186 25.44 -14.91 4.48
N GLU A 187 26.32 -15.00 5.48
CA GLU A 187 27.36 -16.03 5.59
C GLU A 187 26.75 -17.45 5.60
N SER A 188 25.62 -17.62 6.28
CA SER A 188 24.87 -18.90 6.30
C SER A 188 24.27 -19.28 4.94
N PHE A 189 23.97 -18.31 4.07
CA PHE A 189 23.36 -18.58 2.76
C PHE A 189 24.39 -18.65 1.62
N CYS A 190 25.53 -17.96 1.75
CA CYS A 190 26.45 -17.73 0.62
C CYS A 190 27.80 -18.43 0.77
N GLY A 191 28.08 -19.01 1.94
CA GLY A 191 29.36 -19.66 2.23
C GLY A 191 30.46 -18.64 2.46
N VAL A 192 31.47 -19.03 3.23
CA VAL A 192 32.46 -18.12 3.82
C VAL A 192 33.54 -17.65 2.82
N ASP A 193 33.57 -18.21 1.60
CA ASP A 193 34.73 -18.13 0.69
C ASP A 193 34.40 -17.62 -0.74
N ASN A 194 33.22 -17.01 -0.97
CA ASN A 194 32.78 -16.63 -2.33
C ASN A 194 32.78 -15.11 -2.56
N GLU A 195 33.97 -14.51 -2.57
CA GLU A 195 34.19 -13.06 -2.77
C GLU A 195 33.53 -12.49 -4.06
N ASP A 196 33.34 -13.32 -5.09
CA ASP A 196 32.75 -12.92 -6.38
C ASP A 196 31.20 -12.95 -6.38
N ALA A 197 30.58 -13.49 -5.33
CA ALA A 197 29.13 -13.61 -5.18
C ALA A 197 28.54 -12.56 -4.23
N GLU A 198 29.35 -11.73 -3.59
CA GLU A 198 28.92 -10.73 -2.62
C GLU A 198 28.65 -9.38 -3.31
N ILE A 199 27.47 -8.79 -3.08
CA ILE A 199 27.08 -7.47 -3.58
C ILE A 199 26.95 -6.51 -2.39
N ASP A 200 27.91 -5.59 -2.28
CA ASP A 200 27.83 -4.38 -1.46
C ASP A 200 27.20 -3.26 -2.31
N THR A 201 25.93 -2.95 -2.06
CA THR A 201 25.14 -2.06 -2.94
C THR A 201 25.39 -0.58 -2.61
N ASP A 202 25.82 -0.28 -1.39
CA ASP A 202 26.07 1.09 -0.93
C ASP A 202 27.55 1.43 -0.68
N GLU A 203 28.46 0.52 -1.04
CA GLU A 203 29.92 0.65 -0.99
C GLU A 203 30.44 1.02 0.41
N ASP A 204 29.75 0.57 1.46
CA ASP A 204 30.11 0.84 2.85
C ASP A 204 31.09 -0.19 3.44
N GLY A 205 31.41 -1.23 2.66
CA GLY A 205 32.25 -2.35 3.05
C GLY A 205 31.49 -3.48 3.74
N VAL A 206 30.15 -3.45 3.74
CA VAL A 206 29.25 -4.48 4.25
C VAL A 206 28.44 -5.07 3.10
N VAL A 207 28.49 -6.39 2.97
CA VAL A 207 27.75 -7.10 1.93
C VAL A 207 26.24 -7.03 2.20
N ASP A 208 25.46 -6.61 1.19
CA ASP A 208 24.01 -6.48 1.31
C ASP A 208 23.24 -7.73 0.86
N PHE A 209 23.72 -8.38 -0.21
CA PHE A 209 23.07 -9.50 -0.89
C PHE A 209 24.09 -10.39 -1.58
N CYS A 210 23.67 -11.61 -1.94
CA CYS A 210 24.45 -12.50 -2.77
C CYS A 210 23.90 -12.57 -4.19
N ASP A 211 24.79 -12.61 -5.18
CA ASP A 211 24.48 -12.77 -6.60
C ASP A 211 24.13 -14.24 -6.88
N PRO A 212 22.84 -14.58 -7.11
CA PRO A 212 22.43 -15.94 -7.41
C PRO A 212 22.95 -16.46 -8.76
N GLY A 213 23.47 -15.58 -9.64
CA GLY A 213 24.07 -15.97 -10.91
C GLY A 213 25.56 -16.33 -10.83
N LYS A 214 26.20 -16.12 -9.67
CA LYS A 214 27.64 -16.36 -9.45
C LYS A 214 27.96 -17.21 -8.23
N THR A 215 26.93 -17.55 -7.44
CA THR A 215 27.04 -18.55 -6.38
C THR A 215 26.96 -19.94 -7.00
N GLU A 216 28.07 -20.68 -7.02
CA GLU A 216 28.00 -22.14 -7.19
C GLU A 216 27.41 -22.72 -5.90
N PHE A 217 26.11 -22.98 -5.90
CA PHE A 217 25.46 -23.71 -4.82
C PHE A 217 25.78 -25.21 -4.96
N GLU A 218 26.84 -25.68 -4.32
CA GLU A 218 26.95 -27.10 -3.99
C GLU A 218 26.02 -27.39 -2.79
N PHE A 219 24.76 -27.73 -3.06
CA PHE A 219 23.86 -28.24 -2.04
C PHE A 219 24.22 -29.71 -1.78
N ASP A 220 24.92 -29.97 -0.66
CA ASP A 220 25.12 -31.34 -0.16
C ASP A 220 23.75 -31.92 0.25
N GLU A 221 23.29 -32.90 -0.52
CA GLU A 221 22.13 -33.78 -0.33
C GLU A 221 20.78 -33.16 0.09
N GLY A 222 19.89 -32.96 -0.89
CA GLY A 222 18.44 -33.20 -0.78
C GLY A 222 17.64 -32.28 0.15
N ILE A 223 17.14 -31.17 -0.38
CA ILE A 223 16.11 -30.36 0.28
C ILE A 223 14.71 -30.88 -0.05
N GLY A 224 14.00 -31.36 0.96
CA GLY A 224 12.64 -31.89 0.82
C GLY A 224 11.55 -30.85 0.49
N GLU A 225 11.75 -29.55 0.78
CA GLU A 225 10.79 -28.47 0.47
C GLU A 225 11.46 -27.09 0.29
N CYS A 226 11.05 -26.32 -0.73
CA CYS A 226 11.51 -24.94 -0.99
C CYS A 226 10.95 -23.91 0.01
N PRO A 227 11.69 -22.81 0.30
CA PRO A 227 11.19 -21.70 1.10
C PRO A 227 9.93 -21.05 0.51
N MET A 228 9.04 -20.53 1.38
CA MET A 228 7.84 -19.81 0.96
C MET A 228 8.20 -18.66 0.01
N LEU A 229 7.52 -18.63 -1.16
CA LEU A 229 7.68 -17.75 -2.33
C LEU A 229 8.59 -18.26 -3.46
N PHE A 230 9.31 -19.38 -3.31
CA PHE A 230 10.12 -19.97 -4.38
C PHE A 230 9.45 -21.25 -4.93
N GLU A 231 9.50 -21.44 -6.24
CA GLU A 231 8.98 -22.61 -6.92
C GLU A 231 10.07 -23.68 -7.06
N PRO A 232 9.79 -24.95 -6.71
CA PRO A 232 10.74 -26.04 -6.87
C PRO A 232 11.03 -26.28 -8.36
N VAL A 233 12.30 -26.48 -8.68
CA VAL A 233 12.79 -26.78 -10.03
C VAL A 233 13.55 -28.10 -9.97
N ASP A 234 13.24 -28.94 -10.94
CA ASP A 234 13.97 -30.15 -11.29
C ASP A 234 14.73 -29.80 -12.58
N SER A 235 16.01 -29.46 -12.43
CA SER A 235 16.82 -28.86 -13.49
C SER A 235 17.36 -29.89 -14.48
N ASP A 236 17.47 -31.16 -14.08
CA ASP A 236 17.97 -32.25 -14.90
C ASP A 236 16.90 -33.28 -15.33
N GLU A 237 15.64 -33.03 -14.96
CA GLU A 237 14.43 -33.82 -15.29
C GLU A 237 14.52 -35.28 -14.81
N ASP A 238 15.25 -35.54 -13.72
CA ASP A 238 15.43 -36.88 -13.18
C ASP A 238 14.31 -37.30 -12.20
N GLY A 239 13.44 -36.36 -11.83
CA GLY A 239 12.31 -36.53 -10.93
C GLY A 239 12.60 -36.18 -9.47
N GLU A 240 13.82 -35.74 -9.14
CA GLU A 240 14.20 -35.17 -7.86
C GLU A 240 14.31 -33.63 -7.94
N ILE A 241 13.91 -32.93 -6.89
CA ILE A 241 14.01 -31.46 -6.86
C ILE A 241 15.44 -31.08 -6.46
N ASP A 242 16.19 -30.51 -7.39
CA ASP A 242 17.58 -30.08 -7.20
C ASP A 242 17.73 -28.56 -6.98
N GLY A 243 16.65 -27.78 -7.13
CA GLY A 243 16.69 -26.33 -6.94
C GLY A 243 15.36 -25.65 -6.63
N CYS A 244 15.43 -24.34 -6.32
CA CYS A 244 14.28 -23.47 -6.09
C CYS A 244 14.47 -22.16 -6.86
N THR A 245 13.46 -21.70 -7.60
CA THR A 245 13.50 -20.42 -8.34
C THR A 245 12.51 -19.40 -7.80
N PRO A 246 12.86 -18.10 -7.76
CA PRO A 246 11.94 -17.05 -7.35
C PRO A 246 10.77 -16.95 -8.34
N PRO A 247 9.60 -16.43 -7.93
CA PRO A 247 8.41 -16.44 -8.75
C PRO A 247 8.63 -15.48 -9.94
N THR A 248 8.55 -16.02 -11.16
CA THR A 248 8.73 -15.27 -12.40
C THR A 248 7.54 -14.34 -12.64
N THR A 249 7.56 -13.17 -12.02
CA THR A 249 6.68 -12.08 -12.43
C THR A 249 7.23 -11.52 -13.74
N THR A 250 6.65 -11.96 -14.85
CA THR A 250 6.95 -11.47 -16.19
C THR A 250 6.78 -9.96 -16.24
N THR A 251 7.85 -9.20 -16.05
CA THR A 251 7.90 -7.77 -16.38
C THR A 251 8.59 -7.67 -17.72
N SER A 252 7.82 -7.43 -18.78
CA SER A 252 8.38 -6.98 -20.05
C SER A 252 9.07 -5.64 -19.83
N THR A 253 10.39 -5.67 -19.69
CA THR A 253 11.25 -4.48 -19.70
C THR A 253 11.10 -3.80 -21.06
N THR A 254 10.24 -2.78 -21.14
CA THR A 254 10.33 -1.81 -22.22
C THR A 254 11.46 -0.85 -21.88
N THR A 255 12.64 -1.12 -22.44
CA THR A 255 13.78 -0.21 -22.42
C THR A 255 13.40 1.08 -23.14
N LEU A 256 13.24 2.19 -22.42
CA LEU A 256 13.15 3.52 -23.02
C LEU A 256 14.55 3.98 -23.47
N PRO A 257 14.73 4.51 -24.69
CA PRO A 257 16.02 5.02 -25.15
C PRO A 257 16.39 6.34 -24.45
N PRO A 258 17.69 6.68 -24.35
CA PRO A 258 18.14 7.88 -23.65
C PRO A 258 17.69 9.17 -24.34
N THR A 259 17.08 10.07 -23.56
CA THR A 259 16.65 11.40 -23.98
C THR A 259 17.86 12.27 -24.32
N ALA A 260 17.88 12.79 -25.55
CA ALA A 260 18.88 13.74 -26.02
C ALA A 260 18.74 15.10 -25.30
N THR A 261 19.87 15.60 -24.82
CA THR A 261 20.04 16.94 -24.24
C THR A 261 19.77 18.03 -25.27
N THR A 262 18.71 18.82 -25.09
CA THR A 262 18.50 20.07 -25.83
C THR A 262 19.27 21.22 -25.19
N GLY A 263 20.22 21.79 -25.93
CA GLY A 263 20.72 23.15 -25.72
C GLY A 263 19.96 24.13 -26.62
N ASP A 264 19.49 25.23 -26.02
CA ASP A 264 19.02 26.46 -26.68
C ASP A 264 20.23 27.32 -27.12
N PRO A 265 20.12 28.47 -27.83
CA PRO A 265 18.96 29.10 -28.47
C PRO A 265 19.24 29.65 -29.90
N ALA A 266 18.19 30.14 -30.61
CA ALA A 266 18.13 31.50 -31.19
C ALA A 266 17.16 31.68 -32.40
N THR A 267 16.45 32.81 -32.35
CA THR A 267 16.03 33.73 -33.42
C THR A 267 14.73 33.53 -34.23
N THR A 268 13.82 34.51 -34.05
CA THR A 268 12.90 35.16 -35.03
C THR A 268 11.73 34.31 -35.60
N THR A 269 10.47 34.75 -35.70
CA THR A 269 9.87 36.08 -35.97
C THR A 269 8.37 36.07 -35.59
N SER A 270 7.86 37.26 -35.27
CA SER A 270 6.48 37.77 -35.24
C SER A 270 5.34 37.00 -35.92
N ASN A 271 4.17 36.91 -35.26
CA ASN A 271 2.94 37.58 -35.74
C ASN A 271 1.79 37.60 -34.71
N THR A 272 1.18 38.77 -34.61
CA THR A 272 -0.01 39.21 -33.84
C THR A 272 -1.35 38.66 -34.36
N THR A 273 -2.21 38.16 -33.45
CA THR A 273 -3.64 38.50 -33.13
C THR A 273 -4.70 38.57 -34.27
N PRO A 274 -6.06 38.42 -34.09
CA PRO A 274 -6.92 38.04 -32.93
C PRO A 274 -7.99 36.93 -33.18
N SER A 275 -8.66 36.50 -32.09
CA SER A 275 -9.91 35.72 -32.05
C SER A 275 -11.16 36.42 -32.62
N PRO A 276 -12.20 35.65 -33.00
CA PRO A 276 -13.60 36.11 -33.01
C PRO A 276 -14.54 35.31 -32.08
N PRO A 277 -15.76 35.82 -31.79
CA PRO A 277 -16.46 35.62 -30.51
C PRO A 277 -17.58 34.57 -30.51
N ALA A 278 -18.04 34.27 -29.28
CA ALA A 278 -19.10 33.34 -28.91
C ALA A 278 -20.49 33.70 -29.47
N THR A 279 -21.26 32.67 -29.84
CA THR A 279 -22.67 32.78 -30.26
C THR A 279 -23.57 32.13 -29.21
N THR A 280 -24.40 32.95 -28.57
CA THR A 280 -25.49 32.56 -27.67
C THR A 280 -26.70 32.10 -28.49
N THR A 281 -27.28 30.95 -28.17
CA THR A 281 -28.58 30.49 -28.70
C THR A 281 -29.58 30.37 -27.56
N GLN A 282 -30.73 31.02 -27.72
CA GLN A 282 -31.91 30.98 -26.85
C GLN A 282 -32.93 29.99 -27.45
N PRO A 283 -33.70 29.21 -26.66
CA PRO A 283 -34.70 28.28 -27.20
C PRO A 283 -36.09 28.95 -27.36
N PRO A 284 -36.96 28.42 -28.25
CA PRO A 284 -38.28 29.01 -28.51
C PRO A 284 -39.40 28.48 -27.59
N THR A 285 -40.27 29.43 -27.22
CA THR A 285 -41.68 29.39 -26.73
C THR A 285 -42.17 28.23 -25.88
#